data_AF-A0A1I8AF31-F1
#
_entry.id   AF-A0A1I8AF31-F1
#
_cell.length_a   1.000
_cell.length_b   1.000
_cell.length_c   1.000
_cell.angle_alpha   90.00
_cell.angle_beta   90.00
_cell.angle_gamma   90.00
#
_symmetry.space_group_name_H-M   'P 1'
#
loop_
_entity.id
_entity.type
_entity.pdbx_description
1 polymer ?
#
loop_
_entity_poly.entity_id
_entity_poly.type
_entity_poly.pdbx_seq_one_letter_code
_entity_poly.pdbx_strand_id
1 'polypeptide(L)' 'MVNDTHDVQVTICEPVPNSKRARNQIQEFVDYNGGPGIQHIALRVHDIVSAIE' A
#
# COMPACT_ATOMS: atom_id res chain seq x y z
N MET A 1 -7.68 -6.72 5.69
CA MET A 1 -8.34 -8.05 5.70
C MET A 1 -7.27 -9.09 6.01
N VAL A 2 -7.52 -9.97 6.98
CA VAL A 2 -6.55 -10.96 7.47
C VAL A 2 -7.29 -12.28 7.69
N ASN A 3 -6.66 -13.42 7.35
CA ASN A 3 -7.21 -14.75 7.66
C ASN A 3 -6.87 -15.19 9.09
N ASP A 4 -7.52 -16.24 9.60
CA ASP A 4 -7.39 -16.68 11.00
C ASP A 4 -5.93 -17.00 11.42
N THR A 5 -5.16 -17.57 10.49
CA THR A 5 -3.75 -17.93 10.69
C THR A 5 -2.77 -16.76 10.51
N HIS A 6 -3.26 -15.59 10.09
CA HIS A 6 -2.50 -14.34 9.89
C HIS A 6 -1.35 -14.42 8.86
N ASP A 7 -1.30 -15.49 8.05
CA ASP A 7 -0.34 -15.67 6.97
C ASP A 7 -0.79 -15.03 5.65
N VAL A 8 -2.08 -14.71 5.51
CA VAL A 8 -2.63 -13.94 4.38
C VAL A 8 -3.17 -12.61 4.89
N GLN A 9 -2.53 -11.52 4.47
CA GLN A 9 -2.91 -10.14 4.84
C GLN A 9 -3.03 -9.27 3.58
N VAL A 10 -4.19 -8.63 3.43
CA VAL A 10 -4.50 -7.72 2.32
C VAL A 10 -4.94 -6.37 2.88
N THR A 11 -4.16 -5.33 2.59
CA THR A 11 -4.46 -3.94 2.96
C THR A 11 -5.30 -3.29 1.86
N ILE A 12 -6.38 -2.61 2.25
CA ILE A 12 -7.24 -1.84 1.35
C ILE A 12 -7.24 -0.40 1.86
N CYS A 13 -6.98 0.55 0.96
CA CYS A 13 -6.93 1.97 1.26
C CYS A 13 -7.89 2.73 0.34
N GLU A 14 -8.49 3.80 0.87
CA GLU A 14 -9.31 4.74 0.09
C GLU A 14 -8.75 6.16 0.20
N PRO A 15 -9.00 7.03 -0.80
CA PRO A 15 -8.65 8.44 -0.69
C PRO A 15 -9.39 9.10 0.47
N VAL A 16 -8.66 9.84 1.30
CA VAL A 16 -9.22 10.66 2.37
C VAL A 16 -9.68 11.99 1.76
N PRO A 17 -10.98 12.32 1.82
CA PRO A 17 -11.49 13.60 1.34
C PRO A 17 -10.94 14.75 2.19
N ASN A 18 -10.65 15.90 1.56
CA ASN A 18 -10.26 17.15 2.22
C ASN A 18 -8.93 17.14 3.01
N SER A 19 -7.88 16.51 2.49
CA SER A 19 -6.52 16.77 2.97
C SER A 19 -6.13 18.23 2.70
N LYS A 20 -6.29 19.11 3.70
CA LYS A 20 -6.05 20.57 3.61
C LYS A 20 -4.59 20.96 3.30
N ARG A 21 -3.65 20.01 3.28
CA ARG A 21 -2.21 20.31 3.24
C ARG A 21 -1.39 19.56 2.18
N ALA A 22 -1.89 18.48 1.59
CA ALA A 22 -1.16 17.73 0.55
C ALA A 22 -2.11 16.89 -0.30
N ARG A 23 -1.76 16.64 -1.58
CA ARG A 23 -2.45 15.67 -2.44
C ARG A 23 -2.43 14.31 -1.75
N ASN A 24 -3.56 13.62 -1.74
CA ASN A 24 -3.67 12.30 -1.16
C ASN A 24 -2.93 11.28 -2.04
N GLN A 25 -1.99 10.53 -1.47
CA GLN A 25 -1.19 9.52 -2.19
C GLN A 25 -2.04 8.41 -2.82
N ILE A 26 -3.15 8.03 -2.19
CA ILE A 26 -4.10 7.04 -2.74
C ILE A 26 -4.84 7.62 -3.94
N GLN A 27 -5.27 8.90 -3.86
CA GLN A 27 -5.87 9.57 -5.01
C GLN A 27 -4.89 9.68 -6.18
N GLU A 28 -3.65 10.05 -5.88
CA GLU A 28 -2.58 10.12 -6.87
C GLU A 28 -2.33 8.77 -7.56
N PHE A 29 -2.28 7.68 -6.78
CA PHE A 29 -2.19 6.34 -7.33
C PHE A 29 -3.36 6.05 -8.28
N VAL A 30 -4.61 6.30 -7.87
CA VAL A 30 -5.79 6.07 -8.71
C VAL A 30 -5.74 6.89 -10.00
N ASP A 31 -5.34 8.16 -9.92
CA ASP A 31 -5.26 9.07 -11.06
C ASP A 31 -4.22 8.59 -12.09
N TYR A 32 -3.03 8.17 -11.65
CA TYR A 32 -1.94 7.72 -12.54
C TYR A 32 -2.10 6.26 -12.99
N ASN A 33 -2.67 5.40 -12.16
CA ASN A 33 -2.94 4.00 -12.48
C ASN A 33 -4.17 3.84 -13.40
N GLY A 34 -5.03 4.85 -13.51
CA GLY A 34 -6.26 4.81 -14.29
C GLY A 34 -7.40 4.04 -13.61
N GLY A 35 -7.37 3.96 -12.27
CA GLY A 35 -8.38 3.25 -11.48
C GLY A 35 -7.82 2.49 -10.27
N PRO A 36 -8.67 1.70 -9.58
CA PRO A 36 -8.25 0.84 -8.47
C PRO A 36 -7.19 -0.19 -8.89
N GLY A 37 -6.31 -0.55 -7.97
CA GLY A 37 -5.22 -1.48 -8.25
C GLY A 37 -4.38 -1.82 -7.02
N ILE A 38 -3.32 -2.58 -7.24
CA ILE A 38 -2.35 -2.96 -6.20
C ILE A 38 -1.32 -1.84 -6.09
N GLN A 39 -1.25 -1.17 -4.94
CA GLN A 39 -0.31 -0.08 -4.72
C GLN A 39 1.12 -0.58 -4.41
N HIS A 40 1.25 -1.59 -3.55
CA HIS A 40 2.54 -2.18 -3.20
C HIS A 40 2.38 -3.64 -2.74
N ILE A 41 3.49 -4.38 -2.75
CA ILE A 41 3.61 -5.74 -2.21
C ILE A 41 4.76 -5.71 -1.19
N ALA A 42 4.49 -6.15 0.03
CA ALA A 42 5.52 -6.27 1.06
C ALA A 42 6.30 -7.59 0.89
N LEU A 43 7.61 -7.51 0.75
CA LEU A 43 8.50 -8.66 0.62
C LEU A 43 9.24 -8.89 1.94
N ARG A 44 9.09 -10.08 2.53
CA ARG A 44 9.78 -10.45 3.76
C ARG A 44 11.18 -10.98 3.43
N VAL A 45 12.19 -10.41 4.08
CA VAL A 45 13.59 -10.86 4.01
C VAL A 45 14.09 -11.23 5.40
N HIS A 46 15.08 -12.11 5.48
CA HIS A 46 15.68 -12.53 6.74
C HIS A 46 16.65 -11.50 7.31
N ASP A 47 17.35 -10.78 6.43
CA ASP A 47 18.26 -9.69 6.76
C ASP A 47 17.94 -8.51 5.83
N ILE A 48 17.44 -7.41 6.41
CA ILE A 48 17.08 -6.23 5.63
C ILE A 48 18.30 -5.40 5.23
N VAL A 49 19.40 -5.45 5.99
CA VAL A 49 20.61 -4.69 5.66
C VAL A 49 21.24 -5.29 4.41
N SER A 50 21.47 -6.60 4.39
CA SER A 50 22.00 -7.28 3.20
C SER A 50 21.07 -7.23 1.98
N ALA A 51 19.75 -7.04 2.18
CA ALA A 51 18.79 -6.95 1.08
C ALA A 51 18.77 -5.57 0.39
N ILE A 52 19.26 -4.51 1.07
CA ILE A 52 19.27 -3.13 0.55
C ILE A 52 20.67 -2.59 0.24
N GLU A 53 21.73 -3.34 0.56
CA GLU A 53 23.11 -3.10 0.11
C GLU A 53 23.26 -3.32 -1.39
#